data_AF-A0A0Q7NLH2-F1
#
_entry.id   AF-A0A0Q7NLH2-F1
#
_cell.length_a   1.000
_cell.length_b   1.000
_cell.length_c   1.000
_cell.angle_alpha   90.00
_cell.angle_beta   90.00
_cell.angle_gamma   90.00
#
_symmetry.space_group_name_H-M   'P 1'
#
loop_
_entity.id
_entity.type
_entity.pdbx_description
1 polymer ?
#
loop_
_entity_poly.entity_id
_entity_poly.type
_entity_poly.pdbx_seq_one_letter_code
_entity_poly.pdbx_strand_id
1 'polypeptide(L)'
;MTASVYLRAAERRDAADLAILVDIASHGFATWLWHGAVMRELKDTAMEQGRSRMRMDGEPGAWKDATLAEWDGEIAGVSIGYELDRSVRDIAAPHPAIRPLLDLQVEVIGSRFIDSLGVYRHHRGKGIGRALLAHEIDRAQGQQVSLITESHNDTALALYAANGFAEKARLEAVPLFEDSKRHEWVLLARNMT
;
A
#
# COMPACT_ATOMS: atom_id res chain seq x y z
N MET A 1 -3.39 -18.55 -26.48
CA MET A 1 -2.83 -18.62 -25.12
C MET A 1 -3.74 -17.84 -24.21
N THR A 2 -4.25 -18.42 -23.13
CA THR A 2 -5.00 -17.67 -22.12
C THR A 2 -4.01 -16.84 -21.33
N ALA A 3 -4.17 -15.52 -21.34
CA ALA A 3 -3.36 -14.62 -20.54
C ALA A 3 -3.43 -15.03 -19.06
N SER A 4 -2.26 -15.12 -18.41
CA SER A 4 -2.12 -15.51 -17.01
C SER A 4 -1.32 -14.47 -16.26
N VAL A 5 -1.68 -14.21 -15.00
CA VAL A 5 -0.93 -13.31 -14.12
C VAL A 5 0.46 -13.90 -13.87
N TYR A 6 1.50 -13.13 -14.16
CA TYR A 6 2.88 -13.44 -13.78
C TYR A 6 3.33 -12.51 -12.66
N LEU A 7 3.79 -13.05 -11.54
CA LEU A 7 4.29 -12.26 -10.42
C LEU A 7 5.81 -12.28 -10.41
N ARG A 8 6.44 -11.12 -10.24
CA ARG A 8 7.89 -10.99 -10.10
C ARG A 8 8.26 -9.94 -9.06
N ALA A 9 9.44 -10.08 -8.47
CA ALA A 9 10.02 -9.01 -7.67
C ALA A 9 10.22 -7.75 -8.55
N ALA A 10 10.00 -6.58 -7.97
CA ALA A 10 10.32 -5.33 -8.65
C ALA A 10 11.83 -5.12 -8.71
N GLU A 11 12.27 -4.39 -9.73
CA GLU A 11 13.62 -3.87 -9.84
C GLU A 11 13.62 -2.36 -9.60
N ARG A 12 14.78 -1.79 -9.25
CA ARG A 12 14.90 -0.33 -9.04
C ARG A 12 14.43 0.49 -10.26
N ARG A 13 14.51 -0.05 -11.48
CA ARG A 13 14.04 0.62 -12.70
C ARG A 13 12.52 0.77 -12.76
N ASP A 14 11.77 -0.08 -12.05
CA ASP A 14 10.30 -0.07 -12.03
C ASP A 14 9.71 1.05 -11.16
N ALA A 15 10.55 1.86 -10.52
CA ALA A 15 10.13 2.85 -9.53
C ALA A 15 9.12 3.90 -10.02
N ALA A 16 9.05 4.16 -11.33
CA ALA A 16 8.03 5.04 -11.89
C ALA A 16 6.64 4.36 -11.82
N ASP A 17 6.52 3.13 -12.30
CA ASP A 17 5.30 2.33 -12.21
C ASP A 17 4.89 2.05 -10.77
N LEU A 18 5.85 1.77 -9.88
CA LEU A 18 5.58 1.63 -8.45
C LEU A 18 4.95 2.90 -7.88
N ALA A 19 5.48 4.08 -8.20
CA ALA A 19 4.93 5.33 -7.70
C ALA A 19 3.49 5.57 -8.17
N ILE A 20 3.18 5.26 -9.43
CA ILE A 20 1.83 5.37 -9.99
C ILE A 20 0.87 4.40 -9.28
N LEU A 21 1.27 3.14 -9.11
CA LEU A 21 0.43 2.11 -8.52
C LEU A 21 0.22 2.29 -7.01
N VAL A 22 1.20 2.82 -6.27
CA VAL A 22 1.06 3.24 -4.87
C VAL A 22 0.04 4.38 -4.75
N ASP A 23 0.08 5.34 -5.67
CA ASP A 23 -0.90 6.43 -5.70
C ASP A 23 -2.33 5.91 -6.00
N ILE A 24 -2.44 4.97 -6.93
CA ILE A 24 -3.71 4.27 -7.22
C ILE A 24 -4.21 3.51 -5.99
N ALA A 25 -3.34 2.78 -5.28
CA ALA A 25 -3.70 1.99 -4.10
C ALA A 25 -4.16 2.88 -2.93
N SER A 26 -3.61 4.08 -2.82
CA SER A 26 -3.89 5.05 -1.77
C SER A 26 -4.96 6.10 -2.16
N HIS A 27 -5.63 5.91 -3.29
CA HIS A 27 -6.64 6.84 -3.84
C HIS A 27 -6.18 8.31 -3.91
N GLY A 28 -4.91 8.55 -4.26
CA GLY A 28 -4.32 9.88 -4.40
C GLY A 28 -3.68 10.44 -3.13
N PHE A 29 -3.77 9.74 -1.99
CA PHE A 29 -3.14 10.18 -0.74
C PHE A 29 -1.61 10.26 -0.85
N ALA A 30 -0.98 9.34 -1.59
CA ALA A 30 0.47 9.35 -1.79
C ALA A 30 0.95 10.60 -2.55
N THR A 31 0.33 10.94 -3.68
CA THR A 31 0.67 12.15 -4.44
C THR A 31 0.42 13.41 -3.62
N TRP A 32 -0.67 13.46 -2.84
CA TRP A 32 -0.91 14.57 -1.93
C TRP A 32 0.21 14.73 -0.90
N LEU A 33 0.66 13.63 -0.28
CA LEU A 33 1.77 13.66 0.68
C LEU A 33 3.08 14.09 0.01
N TRP A 34 3.36 13.58 -1.19
CA TRP A 34 4.56 13.89 -1.96
C TRP A 34 4.60 15.34 -2.46
N HIS A 35 3.43 15.97 -2.65
CA HIS A 35 3.34 17.38 -3.00
C HIS A 35 4.03 18.30 -1.98
N GLY A 36 4.16 17.86 -0.71
CA GLY A 36 4.95 18.59 0.28
C GLY A 36 6.41 18.83 -0.13
N ALA A 37 7.02 17.96 -0.94
CA ALA A 37 8.37 18.18 -1.47
C ALA A 37 8.41 19.29 -2.53
N VAL A 38 7.34 19.43 -3.32
CA VAL A 38 7.17 20.52 -4.30
C VAL A 38 7.01 21.85 -3.58
N MET A 39 6.17 21.89 -2.53
CA MET A 39 5.95 23.08 -1.71
C MET A 39 7.22 23.57 -0.99
N ARG A 40 8.21 22.70 -0.82
CA ARG A 40 9.53 23.02 -0.24
C ARG A 40 10.61 23.23 -1.32
N GLU A 41 10.24 23.29 -2.59
CA GLU A 41 11.15 23.48 -3.73
C GLU A 41 12.26 22.42 -3.81
N LEU A 42 12.01 21.21 -3.29
CA LEU A 42 12.96 20.09 -3.35
C LEU A 42 12.80 19.24 -4.61
N LYS A 43 11.66 19.37 -5.28
CA LYS A 43 11.20 18.57 -6.42
C LYS A 43 10.30 19.39 -7.33
N ASP A 44 10.35 19.11 -8.63
CA ASP A 44 9.52 19.80 -9.62
C ASP A 44 8.08 19.30 -9.59
N THR A 45 7.88 18.00 -9.29
CA THR A 45 6.55 17.39 -9.22
C THR A 45 6.44 16.37 -8.08
N ALA A 46 5.21 16.13 -7.62
CA ALA A 46 4.93 15.10 -6.62
C ALA A 46 5.33 13.70 -7.12
N MET A 47 5.16 13.41 -8.42
CA MET A 47 5.55 12.13 -9.00
C MET A 47 7.08 11.96 -9.09
N GLU A 48 7.84 13.04 -9.23
CA GLU A 48 9.31 12.99 -9.14
C GLU A 48 9.75 12.56 -7.72
N GLN A 49 9.07 13.08 -6.70
CA GLN A 49 9.28 12.67 -5.31
C GLN A 49 8.86 11.20 -5.10
N GLY A 50 7.70 10.79 -5.61
CA GLY A 50 7.20 9.42 -5.53
C GLY A 50 8.16 8.41 -6.16
N ARG A 51 8.62 8.68 -7.39
CA ARG A 51 9.65 7.88 -8.06
C ARG A 51 10.95 7.85 -7.25
N SER A 52 11.36 8.99 -6.67
CA SER A 52 12.56 9.03 -5.82
C SER A 52 12.41 8.14 -4.58
N ARG A 53 11.24 8.15 -3.92
CA ARG A 53 10.92 7.29 -2.77
C ARG A 53 11.00 5.81 -3.15
N MET A 54 10.35 5.42 -4.25
CA MET A 54 10.33 4.02 -4.70
C MET A 54 11.70 3.48 -5.10
N ARG A 55 12.69 4.35 -5.37
CA ARG A 55 14.08 3.96 -5.68
C ARG A 55 14.96 3.76 -4.44
N MET A 56 14.52 4.13 -3.25
CA MET A 56 15.36 4.09 -2.04
C MET A 56 15.68 2.65 -1.64
N ASP A 57 16.84 2.45 -0.99
CA ASP A 57 17.31 1.12 -0.57
C ASP A 57 17.21 0.85 0.93
N GLY A 58 17.10 1.91 1.73
CA GLY A 58 17.28 1.89 3.17
C GLY A 58 15.99 2.11 3.97
N GLU A 59 14.85 2.27 3.29
CA GLU A 59 13.56 2.48 3.93
C GLU A 59 12.60 1.36 3.48
N PRO A 60 11.79 0.80 4.39
CA PRO A 60 10.72 -0.12 4.03
C PRO A 60 9.72 0.53 3.06
N GLY A 61 9.03 -0.29 2.28
CA GLY A 61 7.98 0.14 1.36
C GLY A 61 8.49 0.66 0.02
N ALA A 62 9.76 0.43 -0.31
CA ALA A 62 10.36 0.77 -1.61
C ALA A 62 10.48 -0.46 -2.53
N TRP A 63 11.20 -0.33 -3.65
CA TRP A 63 11.27 -1.36 -4.69
C TRP A 63 11.66 -2.77 -4.20
N LYS A 64 12.46 -2.89 -3.13
CA LYS A 64 12.88 -4.21 -2.60
C LYS A 64 11.73 -4.98 -1.94
N ASP A 65 10.71 -4.26 -1.47
CA ASP A 65 9.55 -4.85 -0.80
C ASP A 65 8.42 -5.14 -1.79
N ALA A 66 8.55 -4.65 -3.03
CA ALA A 66 7.51 -4.68 -4.04
C ALA A 66 7.54 -5.96 -4.90
N THR A 67 6.35 -6.51 -5.13
CA THR A 67 6.05 -7.53 -6.13
C THR A 67 5.15 -6.91 -7.20
N LEU A 68 5.52 -7.05 -8.46
CA LEU A 68 4.73 -6.62 -9.60
C LEU A 68 3.95 -7.80 -10.18
N ALA A 69 2.71 -7.52 -10.59
CA ALA A 69 1.93 -8.42 -11.42
C ALA A 69 2.00 -7.95 -12.87
N GLU A 70 2.41 -8.83 -13.77
CA GLU A 70 2.40 -8.62 -15.20
C GLU A 70 1.24 -9.38 -15.87
N TRP A 71 0.65 -8.75 -16.88
CA TRP A 71 -0.42 -9.29 -17.70
C TRP A 71 -0.13 -8.95 -19.15
N ASP A 72 0.05 -9.97 -20.00
CA ASP A 72 0.38 -9.81 -21.42
C ASP A 72 1.61 -8.92 -21.68
N GLY A 73 2.63 -9.03 -20.82
CA GLY A 73 3.90 -8.30 -20.95
C GLY A 73 3.87 -6.86 -20.40
N GLU A 74 2.75 -6.41 -19.83
CA GLU A 74 2.62 -5.10 -19.20
C GLU A 74 2.48 -5.22 -17.68
N ILE A 75 3.03 -4.24 -16.96
CA ILE A 75 2.82 -4.11 -15.51
C ILE A 75 1.34 -3.78 -15.28
N ALA A 76 0.64 -4.66 -14.57
CA ALA A 76 -0.80 -4.57 -14.34
C ALA A 76 -1.16 -4.19 -12.90
N GLY A 77 -0.27 -4.47 -11.94
CA GLY A 77 -0.50 -4.18 -10.53
C GLY A 77 0.73 -4.38 -9.66
N VAL A 78 0.60 -4.04 -8.38
CA VAL A 78 1.66 -4.11 -7.36
C VAL A 78 1.11 -4.60 -6.02
N SER A 79 1.93 -5.34 -5.28
CA SER A 79 1.87 -5.40 -3.83
C SER A 79 3.19 -4.91 -3.25
N ILE A 80 3.13 -4.14 -2.16
CA ILE A 80 4.29 -3.74 -1.37
C ILE A 80 4.02 -4.14 0.06
N GLY A 81 4.87 -5.03 0.59
CA GLY A 81 4.70 -5.52 1.95
C GLY A 81 6.02 -5.81 2.65
N TYR A 82 6.10 -5.41 3.91
CA TYR A 82 7.29 -5.50 4.75
C TYR A 82 6.90 -5.85 6.20
N GLU A 83 7.89 -6.22 7.02
CA GLU A 83 7.66 -6.49 8.45
C GLU A 83 7.58 -5.17 9.22
N LEU A 84 6.55 -5.00 10.05
CA LEU A 84 6.50 -3.88 10.99
C LEU A 84 7.27 -4.24 12.26
N ASP A 85 8.37 -3.55 12.52
CA ASP A 85 9.11 -3.71 13.77
C ASP A 85 8.78 -2.58 14.78
N ARG A 86 9.49 -2.59 15.92
CA ARG A 86 9.23 -1.63 17.00
C ARG A 86 9.59 -0.18 16.67
N SER A 87 10.40 0.07 15.63
CA SER A 87 10.81 1.41 15.20
C SER A 87 9.65 2.28 14.76
N VAL A 88 8.51 1.68 14.37
CA VAL A 88 7.26 2.38 14.05
C VAL A 88 6.83 3.33 15.18
N ARG A 89 7.11 2.96 16.44
CA ARG A 89 6.78 3.78 17.62
C ARG A 89 7.54 5.11 17.67
N ASP A 90 8.70 5.15 17.03
CA ASP A 90 9.61 6.30 17.03
C ASP A 90 9.44 7.18 15.78
N ILE A 91 8.58 6.78 14.83
CA ILE A 91 8.32 7.55 13.61
C ILE A 91 7.57 8.83 13.96
N ALA A 92 8.23 9.97 13.75
CA ALA A 92 7.57 11.26 13.77
C ALA A 92 6.66 11.40 12.53
N ALA A 93 5.36 11.57 12.76
CA ALA A 93 4.40 11.79 11.67
C ALA A 93 4.80 13.05 10.88
N PRO A 94 5.11 12.94 9.57
CA PRO A 94 5.53 14.10 8.77
C PRO A 94 4.38 15.08 8.53
N HIS A 95 3.14 14.65 8.78
CA HIS A 95 1.93 15.46 8.74
C HIS A 95 0.88 14.87 9.70
N PRO A 96 0.00 15.67 10.35
CA PRO A 96 -1.06 15.16 11.22
C PRO A 96 -1.94 14.07 10.60
N ALA A 97 -2.18 14.14 9.30
CA ALA A 97 -2.95 13.14 8.55
C ALA A 97 -2.33 11.73 8.52
N ILE A 98 -1.03 11.61 8.80
CA ILE A 98 -0.32 10.33 8.88
C ILE A 98 -0.44 9.73 10.28
N ARG A 99 -0.76 10.53 11.30
CA ARG A 99 -0.76 10.07 12.70
C ARG A 99 -1.72 8.89 12.94
N PRO A 100 -2.98 8.90 12.45
CA PRO A 100 -3.87 7.75 12.62
C PRO A 100 -3.32 6.46 12.00
N LEU A 101 -2.65 6.56 10.85
CA LEU A 101 -2.04 5.38 10.19
C LEU A 101 -0.92 4.78 11.04
N LEU A 102 -0.05 5.62 11.62
CA LEU A 102 1.02 5.15 12.52
C LEU A 102 0.45 4.56 13.81
N ASP A 103 -0.57 5.18 14.40
CA ASP A 103 -1.23 4.66 15.60
C ASP A 103 -1.85 3.26 15.33
N LEU A 104 -2.46 3.05 14.15
CA LEU A 104 -2.95 1.74 13.73
C LEU A 104 -1.82 0.74 13.47
N GLN A 105 -0.70 1.15 12.86
CA GLN A 105 0.44 0.25 12.62
C GLN A 105 1.06 -0.26 13.93
N VAL A 106 1.05 0.54 15.00
CA VAL A 106 1.56 0.14 16.32
C VAL A 106 0.80 -1.07 16.91
N GLU A 107 -0.49 -1.24 16.58
CA GLU A 107 -1.33 -2.36 17.03
C GLU A 107 -0.97 -3.71 16.38
N VAL A 108 -0.18 -3.67 15.30
CA VAL A 108 0.18 -4.85 14.48
C VAL A 108 1.68 -4.99 14.27
N ILE A 109 2.49 -4.44 15.18
CA ILE A 109 3.94 -4.70 15.23
C ILE A 109 4.19 -6.22 15.29
N GLY A 110 5.12 -6.69 14.47
CA GLY A 110 5.45 -8.11 14.26
C GLY A 110 4.63 -8.79 13.16
N SER A 111 3.73 -8.06 12.49
CA SER A 111 3.02 -8.56 11.31
C SER A 111 3.76 -8.22 10.02
N ARG A 112 3.47 -8.99 8.98
CA ARG A 112 3.72 -8.57 7.59
C ARG A 112 2.62 -7.56 7.22
N PHE A 113 3.01 -6.29 7.10
CA PHE A 113 2.12 -5.21 6.71
C PHE A 113 2.14 -5.01 5.20
N ILE A 114 0.97 -5.08 4.58
CA ILE A 114 0.78 -4.72 3.17
C ILE A 114 0.46 -3.23 3.15
N ASP A 115 1.47 -2.43 2.79
CA ASP A 115 1.33 -0.98 2.65
C ASP A 115 0.51 -0.61 1.42
N SER A 116 0.77 -1.28 0.29
CA SER A 116 0.13 -0.97 -0.98
C SER A 116 -0.29 -2.24 -1.69
N LEU A 117 -1.54 -2.29 -2.17
CA LEU A 117 -2.03 -3.30 -3.09
C LEU A 117 -2.90 -2.62 -4.16
N GLY A 118 -2.35 -2.49 -5.35
CA GLY A 118 -2.92 -1.69 -6.43
C GLY A 118 -3.00 -2.45 -7.76
N VAL A 119 -4.07 -2.22 -8.52
CA VAL A 119 -4.23 -2.74 -9.89
C VAL A 119 -4.74 -1.63 -10.77
N TYR A 120 -4.09 -1.43 -11.92
CA TYR A 120 -4.52 -0.48 -12.94
C TYR A 120 -5.97 -0.77 -13.34
N ARG A 121 -6.77 0.29 -13.50
CA ARG A 121 -8.23 0.17 -13.71
C ARG A 121 -8.58 -0.76 -14.87
N HIS A 122 -7.85 -0.70 -15.99
CA HIS A 122 -8.09 -1.53 -17.19
C HIS A 122 -7.64 -3.00 -17.04
N HIS A 123 -6.94 -3.36 -15.96
CA HIS A 123 -6.59 -4.73 -15.60
C HIS A 123 -7.47 -5.33 -14.49
N ARG A 124 -8.42 -4.58 -13.93
CA ARG A 124 -9.32 -5.09 -12.87
C ARG A 124 -10.27 -6.16 -13.41
N GLY A 125 -10.79 -7.01 -12.52
CA GLY A 125 -11.67 -8.13 -12.88
C GLY A 125 -10.95 -9.37 -13.42
N LYS A 126 -9.61 -9.34 -13.53
CA LYS A 126 -8.78 -10.45 -14.04
C LYS A 126 -8.15 -11.34 -12.96
N GLY A 127 -8.56 -11.18 -11.69
CA GLY A 127 -8.01 -11.93 -10.56
C GLY A 127 -6.64 -11.45 -10.04
N ILE A 128 -6.04 -10.41 -10.64
CA ILE A 128 -4.68 -9.91 -10.29
C ILE A 128 -4.56 -9.50 -8.82
N GLY A 129 -5.50 -8.72 -8.28
CA GLY A 129 -5.45 -8.29 -6.88
C GLY A 129 -5.52 -9.46 -5.88
N ARG A 130 -6.24 -10.54 -6.23
CA ARG A 130 -6.28 -11.76 -5.43
C ARG A 130 -4.95 -12.52 -5.49
N ALA A 131 -4.32 -12.59 -6.67
CA ALA A 131 -3.02 -13.23 -6.83
C ALA A 131 -1.92 -12.50 -6.03
N LEU A 132 -1.92 -11.16 -6.08
CA LEU A 132 -1.02 -10.32 -5.28
C LEU A 132 -1.24 -10.51 -3.77
N LEU A 133 -2.51 -10.49 -3.31
CA LEU A 133 -2.83 -10.70 -1.90
C LEU A 133 -2.40 -12.10 -1.41
N ALA A 134 -2.67 -13.14 -2.19
CA ALA A 134 -2.25 -14.50 -1.88
C ALA A 134 -0.72 -14.60 -1.76
N HIS A 135 0.00 -13.96 -2.68
CA HIS A 135 1.46 -13.89 -2.64
C HIS A 135 1.98 -13.22 -1.36
N GLU A 136 1.36 -12.12 -0.92
CA GLU A 136 1.71 -11.47 0.35
C GLU A 136 1.44 -12.37 1.57
N ILE A 137 0.32 -13.11 1.56
CA ILE A 137 0.01 -14.08 2.62
C ILE A 137 1.06 -15.20 2.66
N ASP A 138 1.46 -15.74 1.52
CA ASP A 138 2.49 -16.78 1.43
C ASP A 138 3.85 -16.25 1.91
N ARG A 139 4.21 -15.01 1.53
CA ARG A 139 5.44 -14.33 1.98
C ARG A 139 5.49 -14.09 3.48
N ALA A 140 4.35 -14.06 4.16
CA ALA A 140 4.32 -13.93 5.62
C ALA A 140 4.87 -15.16 6.34
N GLN A 141 4.96 -16.32 5.68
CA GLN A 141 5.51 -17.56 6.26
C GLN A 141 4.86 -17.93 7.60
N GLY A 142 3.54 -17.72 7.70
CA GLY A 142 2.79 -17.92 8.93
C GLY A 142 2.81 -16.74 9.89
N GLN A 143 3.45 -15.60 9.62
CA GLN A 143 3.21 -14.41 10.42
C GLN A 143 1.77 -13.88 10.22
N GLN A 144 1.27 -13.10 11.18
CA GLN A 144 0.06 -12.30 10.98
C GLN A 144 0.26 -11.38 9.77
N VAL A 145 -0.78 -11.22 8.95
CA VAL A 145 -0.78 -10.26 7.84
C VAL A 145 -1.73 -9.14 8.16
N SER A 146 -1.34 -7.90 7.94
CA SER A 146 -2.15 -6.73 8.23
C SER A 146 -2.11 -5.70 7.10
N LEU A 147 -3.11 -4.83 7.05
CA LEU A 147 -3.18 -3.69 6.14
C LEU A 147 -4.16 -2.65 6.66
N ILE A 148 -4.08 -1.43 6.13
CA ILE A 148 -5.03 -0.37 6.42
C ILE A 148 -5.72 0.05 5.11
N THR A 149 -7.04 0.24 5.14
CA THR A 149 -7.82 0.75 4.00
C THR A 149 -8.83 1.79 4.46
N GLU A 150 -9.28 2.65 3.55
CA GLU A 150 -10.39 3.56 3.79
C GLU A 150 -11.70 2.78 4.00
N SER A 151 -12.55 3.24 4.93
CA SER A 151 -13.81 2.57 5.29
C SER A 151 -14.85 2.51 4.17
N HIS A 152 -14.72 3.35 3.14
CA HIS A 152 -15.61 3.34 1.97
C HIS A 152 -15.06 2.52 0.78
N ASN A 153 -13.96 1.79 0.98
CA ASN A 153 -13.38 0.94 -0.07
C ASN A 153 -14.05 -0.45 -0.07
N ASP A 154 -15.34 -0.50 -0.39
CA ASP A 154 -16.16 -1.72 -0.32
C ASP A 154 -15.57 -2.88 -1.13
N THR A 155 -14.92 -2.57 -2.27
CA THR A 155 -14.28 -3.59 -3.10
C THR A 155 -13.09 -4.22 -2.39
N ALA A 156 -12.24 -3.43 -1.73
CA ALA A 156 -11.10 -3.96 -0.99
C ALA A 156 -11.55 -4.68 0.29
N LEU A 157 -12.51 -4.11 1.03
CA LEU A 157 -13.10 -4.76 2.21
C LEU A 157 -13.66 -6.15 1.87
N ALA A 158 -14.42 -6.28 0.77
CA ALA A 158 -14.93 -7.57 0.31
C ALA A 158 -13.80 -8.54 -0.10
N LEU A 159 -12.76 -8.05 -0.78
CA LEU A 159 -11.59 -8.86 -1.13
C LEU A 159 -10.89 -9.40 0.13
N TYR A 160 -10.62 -8.55 1.12
CA TYR A 160 -9.89 -8.93 2.31
C TYR A 160 -10.70 -9.85 3.21
N ALA A 161 -11.99 -9.57 3.40
CA ALA A 161 -12.89 -10.45 4.15
C ALA A 161 -12.96 -11.87 3.54
N ALA A 162 -13.07 -11.96 2.21
CA ALA A 162 -13.05 -13.24 1.50
C ALA A 162 -11.74 -14.02 1.63
N ASN A 163 -10.65 -13.38 2.08
CA ASN A 163 -9.34 -13.99 2.31
C ASN A 163 -9.01 -14.12 3.82
N GLY A 164 -10.01 -13.99 4.70
CA GLY A 164 -9.87 -14.26 6.14
C GLY A 164 -9.30 -13.10 6.97
N PHE A 165 -9.27 -11.89 6.42
CA PHE A 165 -8.97 -10.70 7.21
C PHE A 165 -10.21 -10.28 8.00
N ALA A 166 -9.99 -9.83 9.24
CA ALA A 166 -11.01 -9.23 10.08
C ALA A 166 -10.55 -7.84 10.54
N GLU A 167 -11.51 -6.96 10.82
CA GLU A 167 -11.23 -5.66 11.41
C GLU A 167 -10.66 -5.80 12.82
N LYS A 168 -9.58 -5.06 13.10
CA LYS A 168 -8.97 -4.97 14.43
C LYS A 168 -9.23 -3.63 15.11
N ALA A 169 -9.15 -2.55 14.35
CA ALA A 169 -9.33 -1.20 14.84
C ALA A 169 -9.71 -0.27 13.70
N ARG A 170 -10.26 0.89 14.06
CA ARG A 170 -10.50 1.99 13.13
C ARG A 170 -10.20 3.33 13.81
N LEU A 171 -9.77 4.30 13.03
CA LEU A 171 -9.55 5.68 13.48
C LEU A 171 -10.07 6.65 12.43
N GLU A 172 -10.57 7.81 12.86
CA GLU A 172 -10.99 8.86 11.93
C GLU A 172 -9.81 9.33 11.07
N ALA A 173 -10.04 9.46 9.77
CA ALA A 173 -9.08 10.09 8.89
C ALA A 173 -9.09 11.60 9.09
N VAL A 174 -7.91 12.21 9.16
CA VAL A 174 -7.79 13.66 9.12
C VAL A 174 -8.06 14.14 7.69
N PRO A 175 -9.02 15.05 7.47
CA PRO A 175 -9.28 15.63 6.15
C PRO A 175 -8.04 16.28 5.56
N LEU A 176 -7.80 16.06 4.28
CA LEU A 176 -6.69 16.69 3.56
C LEU A 176 -7.01 18.14 3.17
N PHE A 177 -8.30 18.40 2.96
CA PHE A 177 -8.88 19.70 2.60
C PHE A 177 -10.21 19.88 3.34
N GLU A 178 -10.71 21.12 3.40
CA GLU A 178 -11.98 21.45 4.07
C GLU A 178 -13.16 20.63 3.52
N ASP A 179 -13.22 20.45 2.21
CA ASP A 179 -14.28 19.71 1.50
C ASP A 179 -13.98 18.21 1.30
N SER A 180 -12.95 17.67 1.96
CA SER A 180 -12.63 16.24 1.84
C SER A 180 -13.75 15.38 2.42
N LYS A 181 -14.11 14.31 1.68
CA LYS A 181 -15.03 13.29 2.18
C LYS A 181 -14.48 12.68 3.47
N ARG A 182 -15.28 12.74 4.52
CA ARG A 182 -14.96 12.10 5.80
C ARG A 182 -14.98 10.58 5.63
N HIS A 183 -13.97 9.93 6.19
CA HIS A 183 -13.85 8.48 6.23
C HIS A 183 -13.04 8.08 7.45
N GLU A 184 -12.95 6.77 7.68
CA GLU A 184 -12.12 6.18 8.72
C GLU A 184 -11.05 5.32 8.05
N TRP A 185 -9.87 5.27 8.67
CA TRP A 185 -8.88 4.25 8.39
C TRP A 185 -9.25 2.99 9.15
N VAL A 186 -9.38 1.88 8.43
CA VAL A 186 -9.75 0.58 8.97
C VAL A 186 -8.53 -0.33 8.91
N LEU A 187 -8.03 -0.74 10.08
CA LEU A 187 -6.99 -1.74 10.22
C LEU A 187 -7.61 -3.13 10.13
N LEU A 188 -7.17 -3.92 9.16
CA LEU A 188 -7.53 -5.31 8.98
C LEU A 188 -6.34 -6.20 9.30
N ALA A 189 -6.59 -7.35 9.92
CA ALA A 189 -5.58 -8.36 10.15
C ALA A 189 -6.13 -9.77 9.90
N ARG A 190 -5.26 -10.62 9.36
CA ARG A 190 -5.45 -12.06 9.21
C ARG A 190 -4.51 -12.78 10.17
N ASN A 191 -5.09 -13.44 11.17
CA ASN A 191 -4.34 -14.29 12.09
C ASN A 191 -3.95 -15.62 11.41
N MET A 192 -2.97 -16.31 12.00
CA MET A 192 -2.71 -17.70 11.65
C MET A 192 -3.93 -18.56 12.00
N THR A 193 -4.25 -19.50 11.12
CA THR A 193 -4.99 -20.72 11.45
C THR A 193 -4.03 -21.81 11.88
#